data_AF-Q9ZAT3-F1
#
_entry.id   AF-Q9ZAT3-F1
#
_cell.length_a   1.000
_cell.length_b   1.000
_cell.length_c   1.000
_cell.angle_alpha   90.00
_cell.angle_beta   90.00
_cell.angle_gamma   90.00
#
_symmetry.space_group_name_H-M   'P 1'
#
loop_
_entity.id
_entity.type
_entity.pdbx_description
1 polymer ?
#
loop_
_entity_poly.entity_id
_entity_poly.type
_entity_poly.pdbx_seq_one_letter_code
_entity_poly.pdbx_strand_id
1 'polypeptide(L)'
;MIASQVKSHKRFGGVVPKLASRHHVEVITLCIQDALQEAGITAGDLSAVAVTYGPGLVGALLVGMAAAKAFAWANHLPLIPVNHMAGHLMAAQSIADLQYPLLALLVSGGHTELVYVAAPGDYRIVGETRDNAVGEAYDKVGRVMGLTYPAGKEI
;
A
#
# COMPACT_ATOMS: atom_id res chain seq x y z
N MET A 1 -12.31 1.08 -9.37
CA MET A 1 -12.50 2.02 -8.22
C MET A 1 -11.31 2.00 -7.26
N ILE A 2 -10.91 3.16 -6.68
CA ILE A 2 -9.99 3.22 -5.52
C ILE A 2 -10.81 3.46 -4.22
N ALA A 3 -10.93 2.44 -3.37
CA ALA A 3 -11.71 2.49 -2.12
C ALA A 3 -10.95 3.13 -0.95
N SER A 4 -10.71 4.44 -1.01
CA SER A 4 -10.03 5.18 0.07
C SER A 4 -10.88 5.26 1.35
N GLN A 5 -10.26 4.97 2.50
CA GLN A 5 -10.91 4.95 3.81
C GLN A 5 -10.74 6.26 4.60
N VAL A 6 -10.17 7.31 4.00
CA VAL A 6 -9.86 8.57 4.70
C VAL A 6 -11.08 9.15 5.42
N LYS A 7 -12.26 9.16 4.79
CA LYS A 7 -13.49 9.72 5.37
C LYS A 7 -13.90 9.01 6.67
N SER A 8 -13.77 7.69 6.76
CA SER A 8 -14.18 6.92 7.94
C SER A 8 -13.20 7.04 9.10
N HIS A 9 -11.91 7.26 8.81
CA HIS A 9 -10.85 7.49 9.80
C HIS A 9 -10.75 8.95 10.25
N LYS A 10 -11.23 9.92 9.44
CA LYS A 10 -11.17 11.36 9.72
C LYS A 10 -11.72 11.72 11.11
N ARG A 11 -12.85 11.13 11.50
CA ARG A 11 -13.49 11.37 12.82
C ARG A 11 -12.67 10.88 14.02
N PHE A 12 -11.69 10.01 13.80
CA PHE A 12 -10.81 9.48 14.84
C PHE A 12 -9.42 10.14 14.82
N GLY A 13 -9.18 11.07 13.89
CA GLY A 13 -7.90 11.75 13.73
C GLY A 13 -6.75 10.86 13.24
N GLY A 14 -7.02 9.63 12.81
CA GLY A 14 -6.00 8.68 12.36
C GLY A 14 -6.60 7.31 12.04
N VAL A 15 -5.78 6.41 11.50
CA VAL A 15 -6.21 5.06 11.10
C VAL A 15 -6.57 4.21 12.32
N VAL A 16 -7.80 3.71 12.36
CA VAL A 16 -8.26 2.74 13.37
C VAL A 16 -8.12 1.31 12.83
N PRO A 17 -7.22 0.46 13.36
CA PRO A 17 -6.88 -0.83 12.73
C PRO A 17 -8.08 -1.78 12.52
N LYS A 18 -8.98 -1.86 13.51
CA LYS A 18 -10.18 -2.72 13.43
C LYS A 18 -11.16 -2.23 12.36
N LEU A 19 -11.31 -0.91 12.23
CA LEU A 19 -12.17 -0.31 11.22
C LEU A 19 -11.58 -0.48 9.82
N ALA A 20 -10.26 -0.31 9.69
CA ALA A 20 -9.58 -0.50 8.42
C ALA A 20 -9.75 -1.92 7.87
N SER A 21 -9.55 -2.92 8.74
CA SER A 21 -9.73 -4.33 8.39
C SER A 21 -11.16 -4.65 7.95
N ARG A 22 -12.18 -4.11 8.63
CA ARG A 22 -13.59 -4.27 8.25
C ARG A 22 -13.89 -3.69 6.88
N HIS A 23 -13.42 -2.47 6.61
CA HIS A 23 -13.59 -1.85 5.32
C HIS A 23 -12.94 -2.65 4.19
N HIS A 24 -11.76 -3.25 4.42
CA HIS A 24 -11.17 -4.17 3.42
C HIS A 24 -12.11 -5.34 3.11
N VAL A 25 -12.72 -5.97 4.11
CA VAL A 25 -13.67 -7.07 3.89
C VAL A 25 -14.88 -6.61 3.06
N GLU A 26 -15.42 -5.43 3.37
CA GLU A 26 -16.61 -4.88 2.71
C GLU A 26 -16.39 -4.59 1.22
N VAL A 27 -15.17 -4.19 0.82
CA VAL A 27 -14.93 -3.65 -0.52
C VAL A 27 -14.04 -4.51 -1.41
N ILE A 28 -13.29 -5.48 -0.88
CA ILE A 28 -12.25 -6.16 -1.67
C ILE A 28 -12.80 -6.91 -2.88
N THR A 29 -13.93 -7.61 -2.73
CA THR A 29 -14.57 -8.34 -3.84
C THR A 29 -15.15 -7.39 -4.88
N LEU A 30 -15.76 -6.29 -4.43
CA LEU A 30 -16.26 -5.22 -5.31
C LEU A 30 -15.13 -4.58 -6.10
N CYS A 31 -13.99 -4.30 -5.45
CA CYS A 31 -12.82 -3.73 -6.12
C CYS A 31 -12.26 -4.67 -7.20
N ILE A 32 -12.22 -5.99 -6.94
CA ILE A 32 -11.77 -6.98 -7.93
C ILE A 32 -12.74 -7.00 -9.13
N GLN A 33 -14.05 -7.05 -8.86
CA GLN A 33 -15.07 -7.06 -9.91
C GLN A 33 -15.00 -5.78 -10.77
N ASP A 34 -14.96 -4.62 -10.12
CA ASP A 34 -14.84 -3.32 -10.79
C ASP A 34 -13.57 -3.26 -11.66
N ALA A 35 -12.43 -3.76 -11.16
CA ALA A 35 -11.17 -3.74 -11.90
C ALA A 35 -11.22 -4.60 -13.17
N LEU A 36 -11.79 -5.80 -13.09
CA LEU A 36 -11.99 -6.66 -14.26
C LEU A 36 -12.94 -6.02 -15.28
N GLN A 37 -14.04 -5.44 -14.80
CA GLN A 37 -15.01 -4.76 -15.64
C GLN A 37 -14.40 -3.52 -16.34
N GLU A 38 -13.66 -2.70 -15.60
CA GLU A 38 -12.98 -1.51 -16.12
C GLU A 38 -11.94 -1.86 -17.18
N ALA A 39 -11.21 -2.96 -16.99
CA ALA A 39 -10.25 -3.48 -17.97
C ALA A 39 -10.92 -4.20 -19.16
N GLY A 40 -12.21 -4.54 -19.07
CA GLY A 40 -12.93 -5.28 -20.11
C GLY A 40 -12.43 -6.73 -20.28
N ILE A 41 -11.87 -7.33 -19.23
CA ILE A 41 -11.31 -8.69 -19.25
C ILE A 41 -12.00 -9.59 -18.22
N THR A 42 -11.78 -10.88 -18.35
CA THR A 42 -12.24 -11.90 -17.40
C THR A 42 -11.08 -12.45 -16.58
N ALA A 43 -11.38 -13.22 -15.54
CA ALA A 43 -10.35 -13.87 -14.73
C ALA A 43 -9.49 -14.86 -15.54
N GLY A 44 -10.01 -15.42 -16.64
CA GLY A 44 -9.28 -16.33 -17.53
C GLY A 44 -8.21 -15.64 -18.37
N ASP A 45 -8.28 -14.31 -18.51
CA ASP A 45 -7.28 -13.52 -19.24
C ASP A 45 -6.06 -13.15 -18.38
N LEU A 46 -6.13 -13.42 -17.06
CA LEU A 46 -5.06 -13.12 -16.13
C LEU A 46 -3.97 -14.20 -16.16
N SER A 47 -2.71 -13.79 -15.97
CA SER A 47 -1.58 -14.73 -15.89
C SER A 47 -1.15 -15.05 -14.46
N ALA A 48 -1.46 -14.18 -13.49
CA ALA A 48 -1.09 -14.34 -12.08
C ALA A 48 -1.90 -13.37 -11.19
N VAL A 49 -1.83 -13.57 -9.88
CA VAL A 49 -2.38 -12.68 -8.86
C VAL A 49 -1.26 -12.24 -7.93
N ALA A 50 -1.03 -10.93 -7.83
CA ALA A 50 -0.07 -10.35 -6.91
C ALA A 50 -0.75 -9.84 -5.64
N VAL A 51 -0.14 -10.04 -4.47
CA VAL A 51 -0.71 -9.57 -3.19
C VAL A 51 0.35 -9.09 -2.22
N THR A 52 0.10 -7.96 -1.57
CA THR A 52 0.96 -7.43 -0.53
C THR A 52 0.97 -8.34 0.70
N TYR A 53 2.15 -8.84 1.10
CA TYR A 53 2.29 -9.64 2.33
C TYR A 53 2.77 -8.82 3.53
N GLY A 54 3.34 -7.64 3.29
CA GLY A 54 3.79 -6.70 4.32
C GLY A 54 4.93 -5.79 3.84
N PRO A 55 5.40 -4.86 4.69
CA PRO A 55 4.86 -4.52 6.02
C PRO A 55 3.48 -3.84 5.95
N GLY A 56 2.78 -3.75 7.09
CA GLY A 56 1.47 -3.10 7.18
C GLY A 56 0.61 -3.61 8.33
N LEU A 57 -0.63 -3.10 8.43
CA LEU A 57 -1.58 -3.53 9.46
C LEU A 57 -2.00 -4.98 9.25
N VAL A 58 -1.67 -5.85 10.22
CA VAL A 58 -1.92 -7.30 10.13
C VAL A 58 -3.35 -7.66 9.73
N GLY A 59 -4.35 -6.99 10.28
CA GLY A 59 -5.76 -7.26 9.96
C GLY A 59 -6.11 -6.93 8.51
N ALA A 60 -5.57 -5.83 7.95
CA ALA A 60 -5.76 -5.47 6.55
C ALA A 60 -5.01 -6.42 5.61
N LEU A 61 -3.76 -6.76 5.94
CA LEU A 61 -2.93 -7.70 5.18
C LEU A 61 -3.59 -9.09 5.09
N LEU A 62 -4.13 -9.59 6.20
CA LEU A 62 -4.81 -10.90 6.23
C LEU A 62 -6.03 -10.93 5.30
N VAL A 63 -6.83 -9.87 5.25
CA VAL A 63 -7.98 -9.78 4.35
C VAL A 63 -7.53 -9.81 2.88
N GLY A 64 -6.53 -9.00 2.53
CA GLY A 64 -5.94 -8.97 1.20
C GLY A 64 -5.39 -10.33 0.76
N MET A 65 -4.55 -10.95 1.62
CA MET A 65 -3.98 -12.26 1.36
C MET A 65 -5.04 -13.35 1.24
N ALA A 66 -6.07 -13.35 2.08
CA ALA A 66 -7.15 -14.34 2.03
C ALA A 66 -7.93 -14.24 0.71
N ALA A 67 -8.32 -13.02 0.32
CA ALA A 67 -9.04 -12.79 -0.93
C ALA A 67 -8.19 -13.18 -2.16
N ALA A 68 -6.93 -12.75 -2.20
CA ALA A 68 -6.02 -13.06 -3.30
C ALA A 68 -5.75 -14.57 -3.42
N LYS A 69 -5.51 -15.27 -2.30
CA LYS A 69 -5.37 -16.73 -2.28
C LYS A 69 -6.62 -17.43 -2.81
N ALA A 70 -7.79 -17.03 -2.34
CA ALA A 70 -9.05 -17.63 -2.76
C ALA A 70 -9.31 -17.40 -4.27
N PHE A 71 -9.11 -16.17 -4.75
CA PHE A 71 -9.29 -15.81 -6.16
C PHE A 71 -8.27 -16.53 -7.06
N ALA A 72 -6.99 -16.55 -6.68
CA ALA A 72 -5.96 -17.25 -7.44
C ALA A 72 -6.24 -18.76 -7.51
N TRP A 73 -6.59 -19.37 -6.38
CA TRP A 73 -6.92 -20.79 -6.30
C TRP A 73 -8.13 -21.15 -7.16
N ALA A 74 -9.20 -20.37 -7.10
CA ALA A 74 -10.42 -20.61 -7.87
C ALA A 74 -10.23 -20.50 -9.38
N ASN A 75 -9.24 -19.71 -9.83
CA ASN A 75 -8.95 -19.48 -11.25
C ASN A 75 -7.67 -20.19 -11.73
N HIS A 76 -7.08 -21.07 -10.91
CA HIS A 76 -5.83 -21.78 -11.21
C HIS A 76 -4.65 -20.85 -11.59
N LEU A 77 -4.57 -19.69 -10.94
CA LEU A 77 -3.53 -18.70 -11.18
C LEU A 77 -2.38 -18.81 -10.18
N PRO A 78 -1.13 -18.58 -10.59
CA PRO A 78 -0.01 -18.36 -9.68
C PRO A 78 -0.28 -17.18 -8.74
N LEU A 79 0.13 -17.31 -7.47
CA LEU A 79 0.06 -16.25 -6.48
C LEU A 79 1.47 -15.71 -6.18
N ILE A 80 1.65 -14.40 -6.34
CA ILE A 80 2.94 -13.71 -6.17
C ILE A 80 2.89 -12.84 -4.90
N PRO A 81 3.65 -13.16 -3.84
CA PRO A 81 3.76 -12.29 -2.69
C PRO A 81 4.61 -11.05 -3.04
N VAL A 82 4.09 -9.86 -2.73
CA VAL A 82 4.77 -8.58 -3.00
C VAL A 82 5.08 -7.87 -1.69
N ASN A 83 6.32 -7.41 -1.54
CA ASN A 83 6.70 -6.54 -0.44
C ASN A 83 6.15 -5.13 -0.70
N HIS A 84 5.47 -4.55 0.28
CA HIS A 84 4.81 -3.25 0.18
C HIS A 84 5.78 -2.12 -0.18
N MET A 85 6.95 -2.08 0.45
CA MET A 85 7.95 -1.04 0.23
C MET A 85 8.65 -1.20 -1.12
N ALA A 86 8.91 -2.45 -1.53
CA ALA A 86 9.39 -2.71 -2.89
C ALA A 86 8.37 -2.24 -3.95
N GLY A 87 7.07 -2.44 -3.70
CA GLY A 87 6.01 -1.91 -4.54
C GLY A 87 6.04 -0.38 -4.65
N HIS A 88 6.22 0.33 -3.53
CA HIS A 88 6.39 1.79 -3.53
C HIS A 88 7.61 2.24 -4.35
N LEU A 89 8.74 1.55 -4.20
CA LEU A 89 9.96 1.88 -4.93
C LEU A 89 9.79 1.67 -6.43
N MET A 90 9.24 0.52 -6.83
CA MET A 90 9.02 0.17 -8.23
C MET A 90 7.95 1.03 -8.90
N ALA A 91 7.08 1.71 -8.14
CA ALA A 91 6.11 2.65 -8.71
C ALA A 91 6.79 3.77 -9.52
N ALA A 92 8.04 4.15 -9.19
CA ALA A 92 8.81 5.13 -9.95
C ALA A 92 9.06 4.69 -11.41
N GLN A 93 9.06 3.38 -11.71
CA GLN A 93 9.16 2.87 -13.08
C GLN A 93 7.99 3.29 -13.97
N SER A 94 6.83 3.64 -13.39
CA SER A 94 5.69 4.15 -14.17
C SER A 94 5.94 5.54 -14.78
N ILE A 95 6.97 6.25 -14.33
CA ILE A 95 7.32 7.60 -14.78
C ILE A 95 8.59 7.58 -15.63
N ALA A 96 9.61 6.84 -15.20
CA ALA A 96 10.89 6.73 -15.91
C ALA A 96 11.61 5.43 -15.58
N ASP A 97 12.41 4.95 -16.53
CA ASP A 97 13.26 3.77 -16.32
C ASP A 97 14.26 3.99 -15.17
N LEU A 98 14.29 3.05 -14.24
CA LEU A 98 15.22 3.07 -13.13
C LEU A 98 16.61 2.60 -13.57
N GLN A 99 17.61 3.46 -13.41
CA GLN A 99 19.02 3.13 -13.65
C GLN A 99 19.68 2.72 -12.33
N TYR A 100 20.34 1.56 -12.32
CA TYR A 100 20.97 1.00 -11.13
C TYR A 100 22.51 1.11 -11.20
N PRO A 101 23.22 1.21 -10.06
CA PRO A 101 22.66 1.33 -8.71
C PRO A 101 22.01 2.69 -8.47
N LEU A 102 20.99 2.72 -7.61
CA LEU A 102 20.34 3.96 -7.20
C LEU A 102 20.13 4.02 -5.69
N LEU A 103 19.80 5.22 -5.23
CA LEU A 103 19.39 5.49 -3.86
C LEU A 103 17.95 5.99 -3.88
N ALA A 104 17.05 5.27 -3.21
CA ALA A 104 15.64 5.60 -3.11
C ALA A 104 15.33 6.22 -1.74
N LEU A 105 14.58 7.31 -1.74
CA LEU A 105 14.00 7.90 -0.54
C LEU A 105 12.52 7.51 -0.46
N LEU A 106 12.18 6.63 0.48
CA LEU A 106 10.82 6.16 0.71
C LEU A 106 10.19 6.97 1.84
N VAL A 107 9.23 7.83 1.49
CA VAL A 107 8.51 8.68 2.46
C VAL A 107 7.02 8.43 2.34
N SER A 108 6.42 7.95 3.43
CA SER A 108 4.99 7.68 3.55
C SER A 108 4.46 8.11 4.92
N GLY A 109 3.18 7.82 5.19
CA GLY A 109 2.59 8.01 6.51
C GLY A 109 3.28 7.22 7.63
N GLY A 110 3.86 6.05 7.33
CA GLY A 110 4.44 5.15 8.33
C GLY A 110 5.89 4.74 8.08
N HIS A 111 6.53 5.23 7.01
CA HIS A 111 7.91 4.89 6.66
C HIS A 111 8.67 6.15 6.23
N THR A 112 9.92 6.25 6.66
CA THR A 112 10.88 7.25 6.20
C THR A 112 12.23 6.56 6.17
N GLU A 113 12.60 6.10 4.98
CA GLU A 113 13.74 5.20 4.78
C GLU A 113 14.56 5.65 3.57
N LEU A 114 15.87 5.45 3.66
CA LEU A 114 16.82 5.60 2.59
C LEU A 114 17.30 4.20 2.19
N VAL A 115 17.05 3.81 0.95
CA VAL A 115 17.27 2.44 0.48
C VAL A 115 18.23 2.45 -0.70
N TYR A 116 19.37 1.80 -0.54
CA TYR A 116 20.29 1.51 -1.63
C TYR A 116 19.76 0.34 -2.45
N VAL A 117 19.64 0.53 -3.77
CA VAL A 117 19.14 -0.49 -4.70
C VAL A 117 20.21 -0.81 -5.71
N ALA A 118 20.84 -1.97 -5.55
CA ALA A 118 21.94 -2.39 -6.42
C ALA A 118 21.45 -2.91 -7.78
N ALA A 119 20.29 -3.57 -7.78
CA ALA A 119 19.61 -4.14 -8.93
C ALA A 119 18.13 -4.39 -8.58
N PRO A 120 17.24 -4.70 -9.55
CA PRO A 120 15.87 -5.10 -9.24
C PRO A 120 15.83 -6.24 -8.22
N GLY A 121 15.13 -6.04 -7.11
CA GLY A 121 15.02 -7.04 -6.04
C GLY A 121 16.13 -7.01 -4.97
N ASP A 122 17.24 -6.30 -5.16
CA ASP A 122 18.29 -6.11 -4.14
C ASP A 122 18.13 -4.76 -3.45
N TYR A 123 17.39 -4.76 -2.34
CA TYR A 123 17.06 -3.58 -1.54
C TYR A 123 17.78 -3.63 -0.20
N ARG A 124 18.55 -2.58 0.12
CA ARG A 124 19.28 -2.47 1.39
C ARG A 124 18.94 -1.14 2.06
N ILE A 125 18.29 -1.20 3.22
CA ILE A 125 18.04 -0.02 4.03
C ILE A 125 19.40 0.48 4.55
N VAL A 126 19.75 1.72 4.21
CA VAL A 126 21.00 2.38 4.65
C VAL A 126 20.75 3.45 5.70
N GLY A 127 19.48 3.87 5.86
CA GLY A 127 19.05 4.74 6.95
C GLY A 127 17.53 4.72 7.08
N GLU A 128 17.04 4.90 8.29
CA GLU A 128 15.61 4.97 8.60
C GLU A 128 15.37 5.95 9.74
N THR A 129 14.13 6.44 9.84
CA THR A 129 13.71 7.19 11.04
C THR A 129 13.81 6.32 12.28
N ARG A 130 14.17 6.93 13.41
CA ARG A 130 14.22 6.26 14.72
C ARG A 130 12.93 6.43 15.52
N ASP A 131 12.06 7.34 15.06
CA ASP A 131 10.81 7.68 15.73
C ASP A 131 9.65 7.80 14.72
N ASN A 132 9.18 9.01 14.44
CA ASN A 132 8.08 9.28 13.54
C ASN A 132 8.57 9.22 12.10
N ALA A 133 7.78 8.59 11.25
CA ALA A 133 7.88 8.88 9.82
C ALA A 133 7.47 10.34 9.56
N VAL A 134 7.99 10.92 8.47
CA VAL A 134 7.65 12.29 8.07
C VAL A 134 6.15 12.47 7.92
N GLY A 135 5.44 11.54 7.28
CA GLY A 135 3.98 11.65 7.14
C GLY A 135 3.25 11.65 8.49
N GLU A 136 3.67 10.82 9.44
CA GLU A 136 3.12 10.82 10.81
C GLU A 136 3.43 12.13 11.54
N ALA A 137 4.62 12.69 11.36
CA ALA A 137 4.99 13.98 11.94
C ALA A 137 4.07 15.11 11.44
N TYR A 138 3.79 15.16 10.14
CA TYR A 138 2.84 16.10 9.54
C TYR A 138 1.44 15.94 10.14
N ASP A 139 0.94 14.71 10.26
CA ASP A 139 -0.38 14.45 10.84
C ASP A 139 -0.48 14.84 12.32
N LYS A 140 0.60 14.63 13.10
CA LYS A 140 0.66 15.04 14.51
C LYS A 140 0.70 16.55 14.67
N VAL A 141 1.54 17.24 13.90
CA VAL A 141 1.65 18.71 13.92
C VAL A 141 0.33 19.34 13.49
N GLY A 142 -0.26 18.87 12.40
CA GLY A 142 -1.55 19.36 11.95
C GLY A 142 -2.66 19.18 12.99
N ARG A 143 -2.67 18.08 13.72
CA ARG A 143 -3.62 17.89 14.84
C ARG A 143 -3.45 18.93 15.94
N VAL A 144 -2.21 19.26 16.32
CA VAL A 144 -1.92 20.32 17.30
C VAL A 144 -2.39 21.69 16.79
N MET A 145 -2.29 21.92 15.48
CA MET A 145 -2.77 23.13 14.80
C MET A 145 -4.30 23.16 14.58
N GLY A 146 -5.04 22.13 15.00
CA GLY A 146 -6.49 22.05 14.79
C GLY A 146 -6.92 21.66 13.36
N LEU A 147 -5.98 21.19 12.52
CA LEU A 147 -6.25 20.70 11.17
C LEU A 147 -6.88 19.31 11.20
N THR A 148 -7.58 18.97 10.11
CA THR A 148 -8.26 17.68 10.01
C THR A 148 -7.37 16.61 9.40
N TYR A 149 -7.50 15.36 9.85
CA TYR A 149 -6.74 14.23 9.29
C TYR A 149 -7.19 13.88 7.86
N PRO A 150 -6.26 13.50 6.95
CA PRO A 150 -4.80 13.61 7.07
C PRO A 150 -4.34 15.05 6.84
N ALA A 151 -3.51 15.56 7.75
CA ALA A 151 -3.13 16.97 7.75
C ALA A 151 -1.99 17.30 6.78
N GLY A 152 -1.21 16.31 6.37
CA GLY A 152 -0.09 16.51 5.44
C GLY A 152 -0.45 17.04 4.04
N LYS A 153 -1.74 17.14 3.69
CA LYS A 153 -2.18 17.80 2.45
C LYS A 153 -2.42 19.30 2.61
N GLU A 154 -2.66 19.76 3.83
CA GLU A 154 -2.97 21.15 4.15
C GLU A 154 -1.73 21.96 4.55
N ILE A 155 -0.64 21.27 4.90
CA ILE A 155 0.69 21.81 5.23
C ILE A 155 1.59 21.71 4.00
#